data_AF-A0AAV8XHI8-F1
#
_entry.id   AF-A0AAV8XHI8-F1
#
_cell.length_a   1.000
_cell.length_b   1.000
_cell.length_c   1.000
_cell.angle_alpha   90.00
_cell.angle_beta   90.00
_cell.angle_gamma   90.00
#
_symmetry.space_group_name_H-M   'P 1'
#
loop_
_entity.id
_entity.type
_entity.pdbx_description
1 polymer ?
#
loop_
_entity_poly.entity_id
_entity_poly.type
_entity_poly.pdbx_seq_one_letter_code
_entity_poly.pdbx_strand_id
1 'polypeptide(L)'
;MTAQKSCKLCLKTSNNFQVIEEIIREILDVLLLKIEFTLNEDYVICECCADSVYTFFEFKSVCLYSEDRMVPFIRTMNGTEVDIAEVAYLKENSGTATKSNRNDVVCRLCLKRDRCVDLNVLNENFMEDIFARCIPEVDIKSTRDPKICLSCQTSLLNYYEFVTKCSTKQENIMECDDWEAIKSEELDIKTDEDECDG
;
A
#
# COMPACT_ATOMS: atom_id res chain seq x y z
N MET A 1 -9.12 24.84 24.62
CA MET A 1 -7.98 23.90 24.61
C MET A 1 -8.17 23.01 23.39
N THR A 2 -7.32 23.10 22.38
CA THR A 2 -7.33 22.15 21.25
C THR A 2 -6.74 20.84 21.75
N ALA A 3 -7.52 19.76 21.73
CA ALA A 3 -7.02 18.43 22.09
C ALA A 3 -5.92 18.04 21.10
N GLN A 4 -4.76 17.64 21.61
CA GLN A 4 -3.68 17.08 20.80
C GLN A 4 -3.80 15.57 20.87
N LYS A 5 -3.76 14.88 19.72
CA LYS A 5 -3.80 13.42 19.65
C LYS A 5 -2.65 12.89 18.81
N SER A 6 -2.13 11.72 19.16
CA SER A 6 -1.09 11.05 18.39
C SER A 6 -1.68 10.38 17.16
N CYS A 7 -1.10 10.62 15.99
CA CYS A 7 -1.49 9.95 14.75
C CYS A 7 -1.06 8.48 14.78
N LYS A 8 -2.00 7.55 14.56
CA LYS A 8 -1.72 6.10 14.58
C LYS A 8 -0.72 5.66 13.51
N LEU A 9 -0.62 6.35 12.37
CA LEU A 9 0.30 5.98 11.28
C LEU A 9 1.72 6.51 11.48
N CYS A 10 1.83 7.81 11.77
CA CYS A 10 3.14 8.47 11.83
C CYS A 10 3.64 8.75 13.24
N LEU A 11 2.84 8.48 14.27
CA LEU A 11 3.12 8.68 15.70
C LEU A 11 3.43 10.12 16.09
N LYS A 12 3.19 11.08 15.19
CA LYS A 12 3.32 12.51 15.49
C LYS A 12 2.02 13.02 16.11
N THR A 13 2.16 13.86 17.12
CA THR A 13 1.03 14.53 17.74
C THR A 13 0.54 15.68 16.88
N SER A 14 -0.77 15.74 16.64
CA SER A 14 -1.42 16.76 15.81
C SER A 14 -2.66 17.33 16.52
N ASN A 15 -2.98 18.59 16.20
CA ASN A 15 -4.27 19.21 16.53
C ASN A 15 -5.29 19.04 15.39
N ASN A 16 -4.83 18.78 14.17
CA ASN A 16 -5.65 18.45 13.01
C ASN A 16 -5.62 16.95 12.78
N PHE A 17 -6.72 16.28 13.07
CA PHE A 17 -6.83 14.84 12.94
C PHE A 17 -8.25 14.41 12.54
N GLN A 18 -8.33 13.24 11.93
CA GLN A 18 -9.56 12.54 11.59
C GLN A 18 -9.65 11.26 12.42
N VAL A 19 -10.85 10.96 12.93
CA VAL A 19 -11.11 9.70 13.66
C VAL A 19 -11.09 8.53 12.68
N ILE A 20 -10.48 7.41 13.07
CA ILE A 20 -10.41 6.19 12.28
C ILE A 20 -11.72 5.42 12.44
N GLU A 21 -12.71 5.82 11.64
CA GLU A 21 -13.98 5.14 11.47
C GLU A 21 -13.85 3.89 10.57
N GLU A 22 -14.92 3.10 10.46
CA GLU A 22 -14.96 1.83 9.71
C GLU A 22 -14.44 1.97 8.27
N ILE A 23 -14.90 2.98 7.53
CA ILE A 23 -14.47 3.21 6.14
C ILE A 23 -12.96 3.43 6.04
N ILE A 24 -12.37 4.18 6.98
CA ILE A 24 -10.93 4.41 6.98
C ILE A 24 -10.19 3.11 7.28
N ARG A 25 -10.72 2.27 8.19
CA ARG A 25 -10.14 0.95 8.50
C ARG A 25 -10.12 0.05 7.28
N GLU A 26 -11.23 -0.03 6.55
CA GLU A 26 -11.31 -0.79 5.29
C GLU A 26 -10.29 -0.29 4.27
N ILE A 27 -10.12 1.04 4.13
CA ILE A 27 -9.12 1.62 3.23
C ILE A 27 -7.71 1.23 3.69
N LEU A 28 -7.40 1.33 4.99
CA LEU A 28 -6.08 0.95 5.53
C LEU A 28 -5.77 -0.52 5.27
N ASP A 29 -6.77 -1.40 5.39
CA ASP A 29 -6.66 -2.83 5.08
C ASP A 29 -6.40 -3.07 3.58
N VAL A 30 -7.13 -2.38 2.69
CA VAL A 30 -6.88 -2.42 1.24
C VAL A 30 -5.47 -1.94 0.91
N LEU A 31 -4.97 -0.94 1.64
CA LEU A 31 -3.61 -0.43 1.50
C LEU A 31 -2.53 -1.31 2.15
N LEU A 32 -2.93 -2.44 2.75
CA LEU A 32 -2.04 -3.40 3.43
C LEU A 32 -1.23 -2.77 4.58
N LEU A 33 -1.79 -1.73 5.21
CA LEU A 33 -1.19 -1.10 6.37
C LEU A 33 -1.55 -1.92 7.61
N LYS A 34 -0.59 -2.73 8.08
CA LYS A 34 -0.74 -3.54 9.29
C LYS A 34 -0.77 -2.64 10.52
N ILE A 35 -1.97 -2.28 10.96
CA ILE A 35 -2.19 -1.42 12.12
C ILE A 35 -3.06 -2.20 13.10
N GLU A 36 -2.56 -2.33 14.33
CA GLU A 36 -3.34 -2.95 15.40
C GLU A 36 -4.24 -1.91 16.07
N PHE A 37 -5.51 -2.26 16.17
CA PHE A 37 -6.52 -1.46 16.84
C PHE A 37 -7.04 -2.21 18.07
N THR A 38 -6.91 -1.61 19.26
CA THR A 38 -7.55 -2.14 20.47
C THR A 38 -9.04 -1.74 20.51
N LEU A 39 -9.88 -2.57 21.13
CA LEU A 39 -11.35 -2.46 21.07
C LEU A 39 -11.94 -1.22 21.77
N ASN A 40 -11.15 -0.45 22.52
CA ASN A 40 -11.65 0.59 23.42
C ASN A 40 -11.03 1.99 23.21
N GLU A 41 -10.30 2.21 22.10
CA GLU A 41 -9.62 3.48 21.85
C GLU A 41 -10.11 4.17 20.57
N ASP A 42 -10.41 5.47 20.69
CA ASP A 42 -10.65 6.36 19.55
C ASP A 42 -9.32 6.71 18.87
N TYR A 43 -8.91 5.86 17.93
CA TYR A 43 -7.73 6.11 17.11
C TYR A 43 -7.95 7.25 16.12
N VAL A 44 -6.88 7.99 15.85
CA VAL A 44 -6.91 9.10 14.91
C VAL A 44 -5.72 9.07 13.96
N ILE A 45 -5.88 9.68 12.79
CA ILE A 45 -4.80 9.98 11.85
C ILE A 45 -4.69 11.49 11.68
N CYS A 46 -3.47 12.01 11.55
CA CYS A 46 -3.28 13.42 11.21
C CYS A 46 -3.69 13.67 9.74
N GLU A 47 -4.04 14.91 9.43
CA GLU A 47 -4.47 15.36 8.09
C GLU A 47 -3.51 14.91 6.96
N CYS A 48 -2.19 15.10 7.13
CA CYS A 48 -1.21 14.65 6.12
C CYS A 48 -1.23 13.14 5.88
N CYS A 49 -1.48 12.36 6.93
CA CYS A 49 -1.61 10.90 6.83
C CYS A 49 -2.93 10.51 6.16
N ALA A 50 -4.03 11.22 6.46
CA ALA A 50 -5.32 11.02 5.78
C ALA A 50 -5.21 11.31 4.28
N ASP A 51 -4.63 12.44 3.89
CA ASP A 51 -4.42 12.79 2.47
C ASP A 51 -3.60 11.73 1.74
N SER A 52 -2.54 11.22 2.40
CA SER A 52 -1.72 10.14 1.86
C SER A 52 -2.52 8.86 1.68
N VAL A 53 -3.31 8.46 2.70
CA VAL A 53 -4.19 7.28 2.64
C VAL A 53 -5.15 7.37 1.45
N TYR A 54 -5.87 8.49 1.30
CA TYR A 54 -6.80 8.65 0.18
C TYR A 54 -6.09 8.68 -1.17
N THR A 55 -4.96 9.38 -1.28
CA THR A 55 -4.15 9.44 -2.52
C THR A 55 -3.68 8.04 -2.95
N PHE A 56 -3.17 7.24 -2.02
CA PHE A 56 -2.69 5.90 -2.34
C PHE A 56 -3.83 4.91 -2.58
N PHE A 57 -4.99 5.11 -1.95
CA PHE A 57 -6.18 4.32 -2.21
C PHE A 57 -6.71 4.56 -3.63
N GLU A 58 -6.76 5.81 -4.07
CA GLU A 58 -7.12 6.16 -5.45
C GLU A 58 -6.12 5.54 -6.45
N PHE A 59 -4.82 5.68 -6.18
CA PHE A 59 -3.78 5.09 -7.03
C PHE A 59 -3.90 3.57 -7.13
N LYS A 60 -4.05 2.87 -5.99
CA LYS A 60 -4.23 1.41 -5.96
C LYS A 60 -5.49 0.99 -6.70
N SER A 61 -6.60 1.72 -6.53
CA SER A 61 -7.86 1.46 -7.25
C SER A 61 -7.69 1.54 -8.77
N VAL A 62 -6.89 2.49 -9.28
CA VAL A 62 -6.56 2.57 -10.72
C VAL A 62 -5.74 1.36 -11.17
N CYS A 63 -4.79 0.90 -10.34
CA CYS A 63 -3.98 -0.29 -10.62
C CYS A 63 -4.85 -1.56 -10.69
N LEU A 64 -5.72 -1.77 -9.71
CA LEU A 64 -6.62 -2.91 -9.66
C LEU A 64 -7.62 -2.92 -10.82
N TYR A 65 -8.22 -1.76 -11.11
CA TYR A 65 -9.10 -1.63 -12.28
C TYR A 65 -8.39 -1.95 -13.60
N SER A 66 -7.11 -1.58 -13.70
CA SER A 66 -6.30 -1.92 -14.87
C SER A 66 -6.02 -3.41 -14.94
N GLU A 67 -5.69 -4.04 -13.80
CA GLU A 67 -5.45 -5.47 -13.69
C GLU A 67 -6.67 -6.31 -14.07
N ASP A 68 -7.84 -5.98 -13.52
CA ASP A 68 -9.11 -6.65 -13.81
C ASP A 68 -9.44 -6.66 -15.31
N ARG A 69 -8.98 -5.63 -16.03
CA ARG A 69 -9.15 -5.52 -17.47
C ARG A 69 -8.13 -6.33 -18.26
N MET A 70 -6.96 -6.61 -17.70
CA MET A 70 -5.95 -7.47 -18.30
C MET A 70 -6.29 -8.96 -18.10
N VAL A 71 -6.88 -9.34 -16.96
CA VAL A 71 -7.18 -10.74 -16.58
C VAL A 71 -7.87 -11.56 -17.70
N PRO A 72 -8.90 -11.07 -18.41
CA PRO A 72 -9.51 -11.83 -19.49
C PRO A 72 -8.53 -12.17 -20.62
N PHE A 73 -7.65 -11.23 -20.99
CA PHE A 73 -6.66 -11.41 -22.05
C PHE A 73 -5.56 -12.39 -21.62
N ILE A 74 -5.08 -12.25 -20.38
CA ILE A 74 -4.09 -13.17 -19.78
C ILE A 74 -4.62 -14.61 -19.79
N ARG A 75 -5.89 -14.80 -19.42
CA ARG A 75 -6.55 -16.12 -19.46
C ARG A 75 -6.66 -16.68 -20.87
N THR A 76 -7.00 -15.87 -21.87
CA THR A 76 -7.09 -16.34 -23.27
C THR A 76 -5.74 -16.73 -23.87
N MET A 77 -4.64 -16.13 -23.39
CA MET A 77 -3.30 -16.44 -23.85
C MET A 77 -2.66 -17.64 -23.12
N ASN A 78 -3.42 -18.36 -22.28
CA ASN A 78 -2.99 -19.56 -21.54
C ASN A 78 -1.64 -19.37 -20.80
N GLY A 79 -1.41 -18.20 -20.21
CA GLY A 79 -0.18 -17.89 -19.48
C GLY A 79 0.99 -17.39 -20.35
N THR A 80 0.76 -17.11 -21.63
CA THR A 80 1.71 -16.32 -22.44
C THR A 80 1.57 -14.85 -22.10
N GLU A 81 2.68 -14.11 -22.14
CA GLU A 81 2.71 -12.67 -21.91
C GLU A 81 1.77 -11.91 -22.86
N VAL A 82 1.03 -10.94 -22.32
CA VAL A 82 0.09 -10.10 -23.07
C VAL A 82 0.79 -8.83 -23.56
N ASP A 83 0.52 -8.42 -24.80
CA ASP A 83 0.86 -7.09 -25.31
C ASP A 83 -0.17 -6.06 -24.84
N ILE A 84 0.24 -5.13 -23.97
CA ILE A 84 -0.63 -4.08 -23.41
C ILE A 84 -1.24 -3.22 -24.53
N ALA A 85 -0.51 -2.97 -25.62
CA ALA A 85 -1.00 -2.14 -26.71
C ALA A 85 -2.19 -2.78 -27.42
N GLU A 86 -2.22 -4.12 -27.52
CA GLU A 86 -3.35 -4.87 -28.07
C GLU A 86 -4.59 -4.76 -27.17
N VAL A 87 -4.42 -4.88 -25.85
CA VAL A 87 -5.49 -4.71 -24.88
C VAL A 87 -6.06 -3.28 -24.91
N ALA A 88 -5.20 -2.27 -25.00
CA ALA A 88 -5.60 -0.88 -25.09
C ALA A 88 -6.34 -0.57 -26.40
N TYR A 89 -5.92 -1.17 -27.52
CA TYR A 89 -6.54 -1.00 -28.83
C TYR A 89 -7.98 -1.55 -28.88
N LEU A 90 -8.20 -2.74 -28.32
CA LEU A 90 -9.53 -3.38 -28.31
C LEU A 90 -10.57 -2.58 -27.50
N LYS A 91 -10.12 -1.74 -26.55
CA LYS A 91 -10.99 -0.81 -25.80
C LYS A 91 -11.53 0.31 -26.71
N GLU A 92 -10.67 0.93 -27.51
CA GLU A 92 -11.01 2.09 -28.34
C GLU A 92 -11.92 1.73 -29.52
N ASN A 93 -11.90 0.48 -29.97
CA ASN A 93 -12.77 0.01 -31.06
C ASN A 93 -14.23 -0.28 -30.66
N SER A 94 -14.62 -0.02 -29.41
CA SER A 94 -16.03 -0.02 -29.00
C SER A 94 -16.78 1.30 -29.34
N GLY A 95 -16.07 2.31 -29.85
CA GLY A 95 -16.65 3.55 -30.36
C GLY A 95 -15.64 4.44 -31.10
N THR A 96 -15.77 4.51 -32.43
CA THR A 96 -15.06 5.42 -33.36
C THR A 96 -13.53 5.49 -33.22
N ALA A 97 -12.85 4.59 -33.94
CA ALA A 97 -11.40 4.45 -33.96
C ALA A 97 -10.65 5.61 -34.65
N THR A 98 -9.85 6.36 -33.92
CA THR A 98 -8.57 6.87 -34.47
C THR A 98 -7.58 5.71 -34.46
N LYS A 99 -7.08 5.32 -35.63
CA LYS A 99 -6.11 4.22 -35.81
C LYS A 99 -4.98 4.34 -34.76
N SER A 100 -4.97 3.47 -33.75
CA SER A 100 -3.81 3.38 -32.85
C SER A 100 -2.61 2.93 -33.67
N ASN A 101 -1.44 3.47 -33.34
CA ASN A 101 -0.21 2.99 -33.94
C ASN A 101 0.26 1.81 -33.08
N ARG A 102 0.72 0.70 -33.69
CA ARG A 102 1.25 -0.46 -32.93
C ARG A 102 2.47 -0.11 -32.06
N ASN A 103 3.00 1.11 -32.19
CA ASN A 103 4.10 1.64 -31.41
C ASN A 103 3.65 2.51 -30.21
N ASP A 104 2.35 2.56 -29.91
CA ASP A 104 1.85 3.36 -28.80
C ASP A 104 2.27 2.75 -27.47
N VAL A 105 3.01 3.54 -26.68
CA VAL A 105 3.49 3.14 -25.36
C VAL A 105 2.35 3.31 -24.35
N VAL A 106 1.95 2.21 -23.73
CA VAL A 106 0.88 2.17 -22.73
C VAL A 106 1.44 1.80 -21.37
N CYS A 107 1.06 2.54 -20.33
CA CYS A 107 1.44 2.25 -18.96
C CYS A 107 0.73 0.98 -18.45
N ARG A 108 1.47 0.04 -17.87
CA ARG A 108 0.95 -1.19 -17.28
C ARG A 108 0.01 -0.98 -16.09
N LEU A 109 0.25 0.06 -15.29
CA LEU A 109 -0.51 0.30 -14.06
C LEU A 109 -1.82 1.05 -14.28
N CYS A 110 -1.92 1.89 -15.31
CA CYS A 110 -3.11 2.71 -15.52
C CYS A 110 -3.75 2.57 -16.91
N LEU A 111 -3.13 1.80 -17.80
CA LEU A 111 -3.54 1.59 -19.20
C LEU A 111 -3.72 2.89 -20.01
N LYS A 112 -3.10 3.99 -19.58
CA LYS A 112 -3.07 5.27 -20.32
C LYS A 112 -1.84 5.33 -21.22
N ARG A 113 -1.97 6.02 -22.35
CA ARG A 113 -0.84 6.38 -23.22
C ARG A 113 -0.13 7.60 -22.64
N ASP A 114 1.13 7.43 -22.28
CA ASP A 114 1.95 8.49 -21.68
C ASP A 114 3.45 8.16 -21.89
N ARG A 115 4.32 9.10 -21.51
CA ARG A 115 5.77 8.86 -21.44
C ARG A 115 6.06 7.80 -20.38
N CYS A 116 6.49 6.64 -20.84
CA CYS A 116 6.82 5.53 -19.97
C CYS A 116 8.29 5.12 -20.07
N VAL A 117 8.76 4.51 -18.99
CA VAL A 117 10.05 3.83 -18.91
C VAL A 117 9.83 2.32 -18.87
N ASP A 118 10.81 1.58 -19.34
CA ASP A 118 10.80 0.11 -19.30
C ASP A 118 11.03 -0.37 -17.86
N LEU A 119 10.14 -1.23 -17.36
CA LEU A 119 10.28 -1.81 -16.02
C LEU A 119 11.42 -2.83 -15.97
N ASN A 120 11.75 -3.50 -17.08
CA ASN A 120 12.83 -4.50 -17.14
C ASN A 120 14.23 -3.90 -16.97
N VAL A 121 14.35 -2.58 -17.08
CA VAL A 121 15.62 -1.86 -16.88
C VAL A 121 15.84 -1.51 -15.39
N LEU A 122 14.81 -1.65 -14.57
CA LEU A 122 14.88 -1.37 -13.14
C LEU A 122 15.41 -2.59 -12.37
N ASN A 123 15.94 -2.38 -11.17
CA ASN A 123 16.42 -3.47 -10.31
C ASN A 123 15.26 -4.41 -9.95
N GLU A 124 15.28 -5.62 -10.50
CA GLU A 124 14.20 -6.62 -10.36
C GLU A 124 13.84 -6.87 -8.89
N ASN A 125 14.81 -7.13 -8.02
CA ASN A 125 14.55 -7.42 -6.60
C ASN A 125 13.89 -6.26 -5.86
N PHE A 126 14.30 -5.02 -6.16
CA PHE A 126 13.72 -3.83 -5.56
C PHE A 126 12.28 -3.60 -6.03
N MET A 127 12.02 -3.82 -7.32
CA MET A 127 10.68 -3.70 -7.89
C MET A 127 9.75 -4.80 -7.37
N GLU A 128 10.23 -6.04 -7.23
CA GLU A 128 9.44 -7.14 -6.67
C GLU A 128 8.95 -6.82 -5.25
N ASP A 129 9.80 -6.28 -4.38
CA ASP A 129 9.40 -5.88 -3.02
C ASP A 129 8.40 -4.71 -3.03
N ILE A 130 8.61 -3.69 -3.88
CA ILE A 130 7.66 -2.58 -4.03
C ILE A 130 6.26 -3.09 -4.41
N PHE A 131 6.18 -3.95 -5.43
CA PHE A 131 4.91 -4.48 -5.89
C PHE A 131 4.25 -5.39 -4.86
N ALA A 132 5.02 -6.27 -4.23
CA ALA A 132 4.51 -7.17 -3.19
C ALA A 132 3.92 -6.40 -1.99
N ARG A 133 4.47 -5.24 -1.65
CA ARG A 133 3.96 -4.42 -0.52
C ARG A 133 2.82 -3.50 -0.89
N CYS A 134 2.81 -2.95 -2.10
CA CYS A 134 1.87 -1.89 -2.47
C CYS A 134 0.66 -2.43 -3.25
N ILE A 135 0.92 -3.29 -4.22
CA ILE A 135 -0.06 -3.77 -5.22
C ILE A 135 0.20 -5.24 -5.58
N PRO A 136 0.19 -6.17 -4.60
CA PRO A 136 0.49 -7.59 -4.85
C PRO A 136 -0.49 -8.27 -5.80
N GLU A 137 -1.64 -7.65 -6.06
CA GLU A 137 -2.65 -8.14 -6.98
C GLU A 137 -2.24 -7.96 -8.46
N VAL A 138 -1.28 -7.09 -8.76
CA VAL A 138 -0.81 -6.81 -10.12
C VAL A 138 0.29 -7.79 -10.53
N ASP A 139 0.01 -8.64 -11.52
CA ASP A 139 1.00 -9.54 -12.10
C ASP A 139 1.72 -8.86 -13.27
N ILE A 140 2.87 -8.23 -13.00
CA ILE A 140 3.69 -7.62 -14.05
C ILE A 140 4.21 -8.67 -15.04
N LYS A 141 4.54 -9.88 -14.56
CA LYS A 141 5.19 -10.94 -15.35
C LYS A 141 4.25 -11.51 -16.41
N SER A 142 2.94 -11.32 -16.25
CA SER A 142 1.94 -11.62 -17.27
C SER A 142 2.00 -10.74 -18.52
N THR A 143 2.88 -9.74 -18.54
CA THR A 143 2.91 -8.71 -19.57
C THR A 143 4.26 -8.61 -20.24
N ARG A 144 4.24 -8.55 -21.57
CA ARG A 144 5.45 -8.42 -22.38
C ARG A 144 5.96 -6.98 -22.35
N ASP A 145 7.27 -6.83 -22.15
CA ASP A 145 7.98 -5.54 -22.17
C ASP A 145 7.24 -4.45 -21.37
N PRO A 146 6.93 -4.69 -20.08
CA PRO A 146 6.01 -3.86 -19.32
C PRO A 146 6.62 -2.47 -19.10
N LYS A 147 5.82 -1.43 -19.34
CA LYS A 147 6.23 -0.03 -19.23
C LYS A 147 5.40 0.69 -18.19
N ILE A 148 6.01 1.63 -17.47
CA ILE A 148 5.34 2.43 -16.45
C ILE A 148 5.47 3.93 -16.76
N CYS A 149 4.36 4.68 -16.70
CA CYS A 149 4.42 6.13 -16.87
C CYS A 149 5.00 6.81 -15.63
N LEU A 150 5.56 8.00 -15.82
CA LEU A 150 6.20 8.76 -14.74
C LEU A 150 5.25 8.98 -13.53
N SER A 151 3.99 9.32 -13.77
CA SER A 151 3.02 9.53 -12.69
C SER A 151 2.77 8.25 -11.87
N CYS A 152 2.68 7.10 -12.52
CA CYS A 152 2.50 5.82 -11.83
C CYS A 152 3.77 5.42 -11.08
N GLN A 153 4.94 5.64 -11.66
CA GLN A 153 6.23 5.39 -11.01
C GLN A 153 6.39 6.23 -9.73
N THR A 154 6.16 7.54 -9.82
CA THR A 154 6.24 8.44 -8.67
C THR A 154 5.23 8.06 -7.58
N SER A 155 3.98 7.76 -7.97
CA SER A 155 2.94 7.36 -7.02
C SER A 155 3.31 6.05 -6.31
N LEU A 156 3.82 5.07 -7.04
CA LEU A 156 4.23 3.77 -6.50
C LEU A 156 5.41 3.91 -5.52
N LEU A 157 6.43 4.70 -5.86
CA LEU A 157 7.58 4.94 -4.98
C LEU A 157 7.17 5.69 -3.70
N ASN A 158 6.33 6.71 -3.82
CA ASN A 158 5.80 7.44 -2.66
C ASN A 158 4.93 6.53 -1.78
N TYR A 159 4.14 5.65 -2.39
CA TYR A 159 3.32 4.69 -1.67
C TYR A 159 4.19 3.70 -0.89
N TYR A 160 5.21 3.13 -1.54
CA TYR A 160 6.18 2.25 -0.89
C TYR A 160 6.88 2.92 0.30
N GLU A 161 7.35 4.16 0.13
CA GLU A 161 7.97 4.93 1.21
C GLU A 161 6.99 5.16 2.37
N PHE A 162 5.72 5.45 2.06
CA PHE A 162 4.67 5.63 3.06
C PHE A 162 4.39 4.33 3.84
N VAL A 163 4.19 3.20 3.17
CA VAL A 163 3.95 1.90 3.80
C VAL A 163 5.14 1.48 4.66
N THR A 164 6.36 1.68 4.16
CA THR A 164 7.60 1.35 4.90
C THR A 164 7.70 2.18 6.18
N LYS A 165 7.49 3.50 6.09
CA LYS A 165 7.51 4.39 7.25
C LYS A 165 6.43 4.06 8.28
N CYS A 166 5.25 3.62 7.84
CA CYS A 166 4.19 3.22 8.75
C CYS A 166 4.56 1.90 9.44
N SER A 167 5.07 0.91 8.69
CA SER A 167 5.41 -0.42 9.21
C SER A 167 6.53 -0.37 10.25
N THR A 168 7.65 0.28 9.96
CA THR A 168 8.78 0.42 10.91
C THR A 168 8.35 1.10 12.21
N LYS A 169 7.39 2.02 12.15
CA LYS A 169 6.88 2.69 13.34
C LYS A 169 5.99 1.78 14.18
N GLN A 170 5.22 0.89 13.57
CA GLN A 170 4.44 -0.10 14.31
C GLN A 170 5.34 -1.17 14.94
N GLU A 171 6.34 -1.67 14.21
CA GLU A 171 7.31 -2.65 14.72
C GLU A 171 8.03 -2.11 15.97
N ASN A 172 8.49 -0.86 15.93
CA ASN A 172 9.14 -0.22 17.08
C ASN A 172 8.19 -0.05 18.29
N ILE A 173 6.88 0.05 18.09
CA ILE A 173 5.91 0.09 19.20
C ILE A 173 5.75 -1.29 19.80
N MET A 174 5.56 -2.32 18.98
CA MET A 174 5.41 -3.69 19.44
C MET A 174 6.63 -4.14 20.26
N GLU A 175 7.85 -3.82 19.81
CA GLU A 175 9.07 -4.11 20.58
C GLU A 175 9.11 -3.38 21.94
N CYS A 176 8.48 -2.20 22.06
CA CYS A 176 8.38 -1.49 23.33
C CYS A 176 7.29 -2.10 24.24
N ASP A 177 6.12 -2.42 23.71
CA ASP A 177 5.02 -2.99 24.51
C ASP A 177 5.42 -4.36 25.10
N ASP A 178 6.14 -5.19 24.33
CA ASP A 178 6.67 -6.47 24.79
C ASP A 178 7.72 -6.30 25.91
N TRP A 179 8.59 -5.27 25.82
CA TRP A 179 9.56 -4.96 26.88
C TRP A 179 8.88 -4.51 28.18
N GLU A 180 7.81 -3.72 28.10
CA GLU A 180 7.07 -3.26 29.27
C GLU A 180 6.29 -4.38 29.94
N ALA A 181 5.71 -5.30 29.14
CA ALA A 181 5.04 -6.50 29.64
C ALA A 181 6.00 -7.44 30.40
N ILE A 182 7.19 -7.70 29.84
CA ILE A 182 8.22 -8.51 30.50
C ILE A 182 8.65 -7.88 31.85
N LYS A 183 8.73 -6.55 31.90
CA LYS A 183 9.13 -5.82 33.11
C LYS A 183 8.06 -5.82 34.20
N SER A 184 6.78 -5.82 33.84
CA SER A 184 5.70 -5.99 34.81
C SER A 184 5.64 -7.39 35.40
N GLU A 185 5.99 -8.43 34.63
CA GLU A 185 6.00 -9.82 35.11
C GLU A 185 7.19 -10.12 36.06
N GLU A 186 8.34 -9.47 35.88
CA GLU A 186 9.49 -9.62 36.79
C GLU A 186 9.32 -8.93 38.16
N LEU A 187 8.42 -7.95 38.27
CA LEU A 187 8.13 -7.23 39.52
C LEU A 187 7.14 -7.96 40.44
N ASP A 188 6.37 -8.91 39.92
CA ASP A 188 5.39 -9.69 40.69
C ASP A 188 5.99 -10.94 41.39
N ILE A 189 7.31 -11.17 41.30
CA ILE A 189 7.99 -12.36 41.87
C ILE A 189 8.78 -12.05 43.18
N LYS A 190 8.65 -10.86 43.79
CA LYS A 190 9.36 -10.56 45.07
C LYS A 190 8.52 -9.92 46.16
N THR A 191 7.56 -10.70 46.68
CA THR A 191 7.01 -10.66 48.05
C THR A 191 6.34 -12.03 48.21
N ASP A 192 6.84 -12.99 48.97
CA ASP A 192 7.05 -12.97 50.41
C ASP A 192 8.01 -14.12 50.79
N GLU A 193 8.90 -13.88 51.75
CA GLU A 193 9.23 -14.79 52.86
C GLU A 193 10.36 -14.16 53.67
N ASP A 194 10.00 -13.35 54.67
CA ASP A 194 10.81 -13.21 55.88
C ASP A 194 9.87 -13.16 57.11
N GLU A 195 10.25 -13.97 58.10
CA GLU A 195 9.85 -13.96 59.52
C GLU A 195 8.57 -14.70 59.95
N CYS A 196 8.76 -15.93 60.45
CA CYS A 196 8.04 -16.41 61.63
C CYS A 196 9.06 -16.80 62.71
N ASP A 197 9.09 -15.97 63.75
CA ASP A 197 9.78 -16.12 65.03
C ASP A 197 9.10 -17.22 65.88
N GLY A 198 9.87 -18.04 66.59
CA GLY A 198 9.37 -19.10 67.50
C GLY A 198 10.43 -20.06 68.00
#